data_AF-A0A699ZGY6-F1
#
_entry.id   AF-A0A699ZGY6-F1
#
_cell.length_a   1.000
_cell.length_b   1.000
_cell.length_c   1.000
_cell.angle_alpha   90.00
_cell.angle_beta   90.00
_cell.angle_gamma   90.00
#
_symmetry.space_group_name_H-M   'P 1'
#
loop_
_entity.id
_entity.type
_entity.pdbx_description
1 polymer ?
#
loop_
_entity_poly.entity_id
_entity_poly.type
_entity_poly.pdbx_seq_one_letter_code
_entity_poly.pdbx_strand_id
1 'polypeptide(L)'
;MRNKEVKKMLPIRKMTEKFSRDRKDVAKRVYFLVEGRIRVDFHYGDACVTHSSHVFQKDGQSQIVQVDPLAERPQPGSLLEEYQALLVAEKDCMQSIRDSEWEISEIIRTRTNQEQNITLEAPYYDIVRIKVREKCLKALKDRLIERANIIQKRLKRHEEQALHKYYELDHKLRSDPRLAALLVV
;
A
#
# COMPACT_ATOMS: atom_id res chain seq x y z
N MET A 1 3.51 0.72 -22.92
CA MET A 1 4.40 1.56 -22.07
C MET A 1 3.51 2.54 -21.31
N ARG A 2 3.35 2.38 -19.99
CA ARG A 2 2.49 3.28 -19.19
C ARG A 2 3.25 4.60 -19.01
N ASN A 3 2.66 5.70 -19.49
CA ASN A 3 3.16 7.05 -19.27
C ASN A 3 3.44 7.25 -17.77
N LYS A 4 4.69 7.56 -17.42
CA LYS A 4 5.02 8.05 -16.08
C LYS A 4 4.40 9.44 -15.99
N GLU A 5 3.24 9.56 -15.36
CA GLU A 5 2.70 10.87 -14.97
C GLU A 5 3.74 11.53 -14.06
N VAL A 6 4.41 12.56 -14.57
CA VAL A 6 5.28 13.41 -13.76
C VAL A 6 4.35 14.15 -12.80
N LYS A 7 4.34 13.73 -11.53
CA LYS A 7 3.50 14.33 -10.50
C LYS A 7 3.86 15.82 -10.41
N LYS A 8 2.94 16.67 -10.84
CA LYS A 8 3.13 18.12 -10.83
C LYS A 8 3.23 18.60 -9.38
N MET A 9 4.38 19.15 -9.02
CA MET A 9 4.62 19.78 -7.72
C MET A 9 3.58 20.89 -7.50
N LEU A 10 2.81 20.78 -6.41
CA LEU A 10 1.83 21.81 -6.07
C LEU A 10 2.54 23.05 -5.51
N PRO A 11 1.94 24.24 -5.70
CA PRO A 11 2.48 25.46 -5.11
C PRO A 11 2.27 25.45 -3.59
N ILE A 12 3.33 25.74 -2.85
CA ILE A 12 3.26 25.93 -1.40
C ILE A 12 2.56 27.26 -1.14
N ARG A 13 1.49 27.25 -0.34
CA ARG A 13 0.72 28.46 0.00
C ARG A 13 1.17 29.11 1.30
N LYS A 14 1.51 28.28 2.27
CA LYS A 14 1.86 28.68 3.63
C LYS A 14 2.84 27.66 4.21
N MET A 15 3.85 28.16 4.92
CA MET A 15 4.79 27.35 5.69
C MET A 15 4.75 27.79 7.15
N THR A 16 4.99 26.88 8.08
CA THR A 16 5.03 27.19 9.51
C THR A 16 6.12 26.41 10.19
N GLU A 17 7.03 27.13 10.82
CA GLU A 17 8.08 26.57 11.66
C GLU A 17 7.70 26.82 13.12
N LYS A 18 7.77 25.78 13.94
CA LYS A 18 7.49 25.86 15.37
C LYS A 18 8.78 25.62 16.13
N PHE A 19 8.95 26.36 17.21
CA PHE A 19 10.16 26.34 18.02
C PHE A 19 9.78 26.05 19.47
N SER A 20 10.70 25.38 20.17
CA SER A 20 10.69 25.30 21.62
C SER A 20 11.25 26.58 22.23
N ARG A 21 10.89 26.86 23.48
CA ARG A 21 11.36 28.05 24.20
C ARG A 21 12.88 28.12 24.22
N ASP A 22 13.44 29.21 23.71
CA ASP A 22 14.86 29.49 23.66
C ASP A 22 15.17 30.94 24.11
N ARG A 23 16.44 31.37 24.02
CA ARG A 23 16.83 32.74 24.40
C ARG A 23 16.18 33.84 23.55
N LYS A 24 15.73 33.52 22.33
CA LYS A 24 15.06 34.45 21.42
C LYS A 24 13.54 34.46 21.64
N ASP A 25 13.04 33.47 22.37
CA ASP A 25 11.65 33.26 22.79
C ASP A 25 10.64 33.24 21.62
N VAL A 26 11.10 32.90 20.41
CA VAL A 26 10.23 32.74 19.24
C VAL A 26 9.47 31.42 19.37
N ALA A 27 8.14 31.45 19.29
CA ALA A 27 7.31 30.24 19.36
C ALA A 27 7.06 29.64 17.98
N LYS A 28 6.79 30.49 16.98
CA LYS A 28 6.59 30.06 15.61
C LYS A 28 6.84 31.18 14.60
N ARG A 29 7.24 30.78 13.40
CA ARG A 29 7.31 31.63 12.21
C ARG A 29 6.34 31.09 11.17
N VAL A 30 5.61 31.99 10.54
CA VAL A 30 4.59 31.65 9.56
C VAL A 30 4.84 32.46 8.30
N TYR A 31 5.12 31.77 7.20
CA TYR A 31 5.36 32.38 5.89
C TYR A 31 4.12 32.19 5.02
N PHE A 32 3.40 33.27 4.71
CA PHE A 32 2.27 33.29 3.79
C PHE A 32 2.77 33.70 2.41
N LEU A 33 3.06 32.71 1.56
CA LEU A 33 3.78 32.91 0.30
C LEU A 33 2.96 33.70 -0.73
N VAL A 34 1.65 33.43 -0.81
CA VAL A 34 0.75 34.13 -1.74
C VAL A 34 0.54 35.58 -1.32
N GLU A 35 0.43 35.83 -0.02
CA GLU A 35 0.22 37.16 0.54
C GLU A 35 1.52 37.98 0.64
N GLY A 36 2.68 37.36 0.51
CA GLY A 36 3.97 38.03 0.73
C GLY A 36 4.16 38.49 2.18
N ARG A 37 3.61 37.74 3.14
CA ARG A 37 3.57 38.12 4.56
C ARG A 37 4.31 37.11 5.43
N ILE A 38 5.09 37.60 6.38
CA ILE A 38 5.81 36.78 7.37
C ILE A 38 5.32 37.20 8.76
N ARG A 39 4.90 36.23 9.57
CA ARG A 39 4.48 36.47 10.96
C ARG A 39 5.35 35.68 11.91
N VAL A 40 5.95 36.38 12.86
CA VAL A 40 6.70 35.81 13.98
C VAL A 40 5.85 35.97 15.22
N ASP A 41 5.52 34.87 15.87
CA ASP A 41 4.82 34.86 17.14
C ASP A 41 5.80 34.41 18.22
N PHE A 42 5.93 35.20 19.28
CA PHE A 42 6.74 34.87 20.46
C PHE A 42 5.95 34.00 21.43
N HIS A 43 6.64 33.37 22.39
CA HIS A 43 5.97 32.64 23.46
C HIS A 43 5.15 33.59 24.35
N TYR A 44 4.16 33.02 25.04
CA TYR A 44 3.42 33.75 26.08
C TYR A 44 4.36 34.00 27.26
N GLY A 45 4.29 35.21 27.82
CA GLY A 45 4.93 35.51 29.10
C GLY A 45 4.22 34.78 30.25
N ASP A 46 4.92 34.59 31.38
CA ASP A 46 4.48 33.74 32.48
C ASP A 46 3.15 34.19 33.14
N ALA A 47 2.66 35.41 32.85
CA ALA A 47 1.38 35.94 33.31
C ALA A 47 0.55 36.66 32.22
N CYS A 48 0.84 36.40 30.94
CA CYS A 48 0.19 37.08 29.81
C CYS A 48 -0.77 36.15 29.05
N VAL A 49 -2.00 36.62 28.79
CA VAL A 49 -2.99 35.91 27.96
C VAL A 49 -2.76 36.15 26.46
N THR A 50 -2.01 37.20 26.12
CA THR A 50 -1.58 37.54 24.75
C THR A 50 -0.06 37.42 24.64
N HIS A 51 0.42 37.16 23.43
CA HIS A 51 1.85 37.09 23.11
C HIS A 51 2.25 38.23 22.18
N SER A 52 3.52 38.62 22.22
CA SER A 52 4.08 39.59 21.27
C SER A 52 4.15 38.97 19.87
N SER A 53 4.01 39.78 18.82
CA SER A 53 4.11 39.30 17.45
C SER A 53 4.65 40.37 16.51
N HIS A 54 5.52 39.96 15.58
CA HIS A 54 6.02 40.80 14.51
C HIS A 54 5.42 40.32 13.18
N VAL A 55 4.86 41.23 12.40
CA VAL A 55 4.37 40.95 11.05
C VAL A 55 5.15 41.80 10.08
N PHE A 56 5.80 41.14 9.12
CA PHE A 56 6.56 41.76 8.05
C PHE A 56 5.86 41.49 6.73
N GLN A 57 5.69 42.52 5.93
CA GLN A 57 5.14 42.45 4.60
C GLN A 57 6.26 42.71 3.59
N LYS A 58 6.30 41.94 2.50
CA LYS A 58 7.37 42.05 1.49
C LYS A 58 7.35 43.35 0.69
N ASP A 59 6.28 44.15 0.82
CA ASP A 59 6.18 45.51 0.29
C ASP A 59 6.90 46.57 1.16
N GLY A 60 7.48 46.15 2.30
CA GLY A 60 8.24 47.00 3.21
C GLY A 60 7.46 47.44 4.46
N GLN A 61 6.18 47.11 4.59
CA GLN A 61 5.43 47.42 5.81
C GLN A 61 5.76 46.43 6.93
N SER A 62 5.83 46.92 8.17
CA SER A 62 5.97 46.09 9.36
C SER A 62 5.00 46.54 10.47
N GLN A 63 4.41 45.56 11.13
CA GLN A 63 3.52 45.76 12.27
C GLN A 63 4.07 44.99 13.47
N ILE A 64 4.46 45.72 14.50
CA ILE A 64 5.05 45.19 15.72
C ILE A 64 4.02 45.33 16.85
N VAL A 65 3.60 44.20 17.40
CA VAL A 65 2.72 44.14 18.58
C VAL A 65 3.56 43.64 19.75
N GLN A 66 3.78 44.52 20.72
CA GLN A 66 4.54 44.24 21.92
C GLN A 66 3.60 44.31 23.12
N VAL A 67 3.44 43.19 23.83
CA VAL A 67 2.49 43.08 24.93
C VAL A 67 3.04 43.73 26.20
N ASP A 68 4.33 43.56 26.48
CA ASP A 68 4.97 44.17 27.64
C ASP A 68 5.22 45.67 27.38
N PRO A 69 4.54 46.59 28.09
CA PRO A 69 4.71 48.03 27.90
C PRO A 69 6.05 48.57 28.37
N LEU A 70 6.78 47.83 29.22
CA LEU A 70 8.08 48.24 29.77
C LEU A 70 9.26 47.76 28.93
N ALA A 71 9.05 46.79 28.05
CA ALA A 71 10.09 46.26 27.19
C ALA A 71 10.49 47.31 26.13
N GLU A 72 11.79 47.43 25.86
CA GLU A 72 12.30 48.39 24.88
C GLU A 72 11.74 48.09 23.49
N ARG A 73 11.33 49.15 22.78
CA ARG A 73 10.87 49.00 21.41
C ARG A 73 12.07 48.68 20.50
N PRO A 74 11.97 47.67 19.63
CA PRO A 74 13.05 47.34 18.71
C PRO A 74 13.46 48.53 17.83
N GLN A 75 14.76 48.75 17.70
CA GLN A 75 15.28 49.76 16.80
C GLN A 75 15.01 49.39 15.33
N PRO A 76 14.78 50.36 14.43
CA PRO A 76 14.53 50.08 13.02
C PRO A 76 15.61 49.22 12.34
N GLY A 77 16.88 49.42 12.71
CA GLY A 77 17.99 48.62 12.19
C GLY A 77 17.89 47.14 12.59
N SER A 78 17.51 46.85 13.83
CA SER A 78 17.31 45.48 14.32
C SER A 78 16.13 44.80 13.64
N LEU A 79 15.05 45.54 13.36
CA LEU A 79 13.89 45.00 12.62
C LEU A 79 14.26 44.67 11.16
N LEU A 80 15.12 45.47 10.53
CA LEU A 80 15.61 45.20 9.18
C LEU A 80 16.49 43.94 9.15
N GLU A 81 17.39 43.79 10.12
CA GLU A 81 18.22 42.60 10.27
C GLU A 81 17.37 41.34 10.52
N GLU A 82 16.36 41.42 11.40
CA GLU A 82 15.40 40.34 11.64
C GLU A 82 14.67 39.97 10.34
N TYR A 83 14.17 40.96 9.60
CA TYR A 83 13.49 40.72 8.33
C TYR A 83 14.38 40.05 7.28
N GLN A 84 15.63 40.48 7.14
CA GLN A 84 16.60 39.84 6.25
C GLN A 84 16.86 38.38 6.64
N ALA A 85 17.01 38.10 7.93
CA ALA A 85 17.17 36.74 8.44
C ALA A 85 15.92 35.88 8.17
N LEU A 86 14.72 36.45 8.26
CA LEU A 86 13.47 35.77 7.94
C LEU A 86 13.34 35.42 6.45
N LEU A 87 13.83 36.27 5.55
CA LEU A 87 13.84 35.98 4.10
C LEU A 87 14.78 34.82 3.75
N VAL A 88 15.91 34.70 4.45
CA VAL A 88 16.82 33.55 4.31
C VAL A 88 16.15 32.29 4.84
N ALA A 89 15.61 32.35 6.05
CA ALA A 89 14.90 31.23 6.66
C ALA A 89 13.67 30.77 5.83
N GLU A 90 12.96 31.69 5.18
CA GLU A 90 11.86 31.35 4.26
C GLU A 90 12.34 30.46 3.10
N LYS A 91 13.50 30.80 2.50
CA LYS A 91 14.07 30.02 1.40
C LYS A 91 14.53 28.64 1.89
N ASP A 92 15.19 28.58 3.03
CA ASP A 92 15.69 27.33 3.61
C ASP A 92 14.52 26.40 3.99
N CYS A 93 13.48 26.95 4.61
CA CYS A 93 12.24 26.22 4.94
C CYS A 93 11.57 25.68 3.67
N MET A 94 11.47 26.50 2.62
CA MET A 94 10.92 26.07 1.33
C MET A 94 11.73 24.93 0.73
N GLN A 95 13.06 25.05 0.73
CA GLN A 95 13.96 24.03 0.18
C GLN A 95 13.80 22.71 0.93
N SER A 96 13.79 22.74 2.27
CA SER A 96 13.59 21.55 3.11
C SER A 96 12.29 20.81 2.80
N ILE A 97 11.20 21.55 2.56
CA ILE A 97 9.92 20.96 2.14
C ILE A 97 10.06 20.30 0.76
N ARG A 98 10.70 20.95 -0.20
CA ARG A 98 10.89 20.40 -1.56
C ARG A 98 11.77 19.15 -1.58
N ASP A 99 12.83 19.15 -0.77
CA ASP A 99 13.71 17.98 -0.62
C ASP A 99 12.94 16.80 -0.02
N SER A 100 12.12 17.07 1.01
CA SER A 100 11.24 16.05 1.61
C SER A 100 10.20 15.51 0.62
N GLU A 101 9.59 16.38 -0.20
CA GLU A 101 8.65 15.97 -1.25
C GLU A 101 9.33 15.03 -2.28
N TRP A 102 10.57 15.33 -2.63
CA TRP A 102 11.38 14.50 -3.53
C TRP A 102 11.72 13.15 -2.90
N GLU A 103 12.20 13.14 -1.66
CA GLU A 103 12.56 11.91 -0.93
C GLU A 103 11.35 10.97 -0.80
N ILE A 104 10.20 11.51 -0.40
CA ILE A 104 8.95 10.73 -0.31
C ILE A 104 8.58 10.13 -1.66
N SER A 105 8.72 10.91 -2.74
CA SER A 105 8.41 10.43 -4.09
C SER A 105 9.33 9.27 -4.51
N GLU A 106 10.61 9.36 -4.15
CA GLU A 106 11.60 8.32 -4.44
C GLU A 106 11.37 7.05 -3.62
N ILE A 107 11.00 7.18 -2.35
CA ILE A 107 10.57 6.07 -1.49
C ILE A 107 9.37 5.37 -2.10
N ILE A 108 8.32 6.11 -2.49
CA ILE A 108 7.11 5.54 -3.09
C ILE A 108 7.45 4.81 -4.38
N ARG A 109 8.29 5.39 -5.24
CA ARG A 109 8.76 4.76 -6.49
C ARG A 109 9.44 3.43 -6.20
N THR A 110 10.34 3.40 -5.23
CA THR A 110 11.10 2.20 -4.85
C THR A 110 10.19 1.14 -4.25
N ARG A 111 9.30 1.50 -3.33
CA ARG A 111 8.33 0.59 -2.71
C ARG A 111 7.38 -0.02 -3.74
N THR A 112 6.85 0.79 -4.65
CA THR A 112 5.98 0.32 -5.73
C THR A 112 6.67 -0.75 -6.59
N ASN A 113 7.96 -0.55 -6.91
CA ASN A 113 8.73 -1.54 -7.68
C ASN A 113 9.00 -2.82 -6.88
N GLN A 114 9.31 -2.71 -5.58
CA GLN A 114 9.52 -3.86 -4.71
C GLN A 114 8.23 -4.67 -4.53
N GLU A 115 7.10 -4.01 -4.32
CA GLU A 115 5.78 -4.65 -4.15
C GLU A 115 5.30 -5.34 -5.43
N GLN A 116 5.64 -4.81 -6.61
CA GLN A 116 5.36 -5.48 -7.88
C GLN A 116 6.19 -6.75 -8.09
N ASN A 117 7.32 -6.89 -7.40
CA ASN A 117 8.25 -8.01 -7.57
C ASN A 117 8.55 -8.74 -6.25
N ILE A 118 7.51 -8.96 -5.44
CA ILE A 118 7.64 -9.73 -4.19
C ILE A 118 7.92 -11.20 -4.56
N THR A 119 9.14 -11.65 -4.26
CA THR A 119 9.52 -13.07 -4.35
C THR A 119 9.54 -13.65 -2.95
N LEU A 120 8.73 -14.69 -2.71
CA LEU A 120 8.72 -15.41 -1.43
C LEU A 120 9.94 -16.34 -1.38
N GLU A 121 10.91 -16.03 -0.53
CA GLU A 121 12.01 -16.96 -0.25
C GLU A 121 11.52 -18.07 0.67
N ALA A 122 11.06 -19.16 0.06
CA ALA A 122 10.80 -20.40 0.79
C ALA A 122 12.15 -21.08 1.13
N PRO A 123 12.37 -21.49 2.39
CA PRO A 123 13.55 -22.27 2.76
C PRO A 123 13.71 -23.48 1.83
N TYR A 124 14.94 -23.75 1.39
CA TYR A 124 15.23 -24.83 0.44
C TYR A 124 14.63 -26.18 0.88
N TYR A 125 14.66 -26.48 2.18
CA TYR A 125 14.10 -27.72 2.75
C TYR A 125 12.58 -27.84 2.56
N ASP A 126 11.83 -26.73 2.63
CA ASP A 126 10.38 -26.74 2.40
C ASP A 126 10.05 -27.00 0.94
N ILE A 127 10.79 -26.36 0.01
CA ILE A 127 10.63 -26.57 -1.43
C ILE A 127 10.87 -28.04 -1.78
N VAL A 128 11.93 -28.64 -1.25
CA VAL A 128 12.27 -30.04 -1.51
C VAL A 128 11.21 -30.98 -0.92
N ARG A 129 10.79 -30.79 0.33
CA ARG A 129 9.76 -31.63 0.97
C ARG A 129 8.41 -31.54 0.24
N ILE A 130 7.97 -30.35 -0.15
CA ILE A 130 6.72 -30.15 -0.89
C ILE A 130 6.79 -30.85 -2.23
N LYS A 131 7.87 -30.65 -3.01
CA LYS A 131 8.04 -31.29 -4.32
C LYS A 131 8.06 -32.82 -4.23
N VAL A 132 8.73 -33.39 -3.23
CA VAL A 132 8.74 -34.85 -3.02
C VAL A 132 7.34 -35.35 -2.68
N ARG A 133 6.64 -34.67 -1.76
CA ARG A 133 5.25 -35.02 -1.39
C ARG A 133 4.31 -34.97 -2.59
N GLU A 134 4.39 -33.93 -3.40
CA GLU A 134 3.57 -33.77 -4.62
C GLU A 134 3.85 -34.88 -5.63
N LYS A 135 5.13 -35.20 -5.88
CA LYS A 135 5.52 -36.30 -6.78
C LYS A 135 4.99 -37.64 -6.29
N CYS A 136 5.14 -37.96 -5.00
CA CYS A 136 4.62 -39.19 -4.41
C CYS A 136 3.09 -39.25 -4.48
N LEU A 137 2.41 -38.15 -4.18
CA LEU A 137 0.95 -38.07 -4.25
C LEU A 137 0.46 -38.26 -5.69
N LYS A 138 1.14 -37.66 -6.67
CA LYS A 138 0.83 -37.84 -8.09
C LYS A 138 1.00 -39.31 -8.52
N ALA A 139 2.15 -39.92 -8.20
CA ALA A 139 2.40 -41.33 -8.52
C ALA A 139 1.37 -42.28 -7.88
N LEU A 140 0.94 -42.00 -6.65
CA LEU A 140 -0.12 -42.75 -5.98
C LEU A 140 -1.45 -42.60 -6.70
N LYS A 141 -1.84 -41.36 -7.06
CA LYS A 141 -3.08 -41.08 -7.80
C LYS A 141 -3.09 -41.81 -9.15
N ASP A 142 -2.00 -41.74 -9.91
CA ASP A 142 -1.91 -42.38 -11.23
C ASP A 142 -2.11 -43.90 -11.13
N ARG A 143 -1.49 -44.55 -10.13
CA ARG A 143 -1.67 -45.99 -9.86
C ARG A 143 -3.10 -46.35 -9.48
N LEU A 144 -3.75 -45.53 -8.64
CA LEU A 144 -5.13 -45.77 -8.24
C LEU A 144 -6.09 -45.63 -9.41
N ILE A 145 -5.87 -44.64 -10.28
CA ILE A 145 -6.64 -44.44 -11.50
C ILE A 145 -6.47 -45.63 -12.44
N GLU A 146 -5.24 -46.09 -12.66
CA GLU A 146 -4.98 -47.28 -13.48
C GLU A 146 -5.70 -48.52 -12.94
N ARG A 147 -5.68 -48.71 -11.62
CA ARG A 147 -6.35 -49.84 -10.97
C ARG A 147 -7.87 -49.74 -11.06
N ALA A 148 -8.44 -48.54 -10.88
CA ALA A 148 -9.88 -48.30 -11.07
C ALA A 148 -10.31 -48.63 -12.51
N ASN A 149 -9.52 -48.21 -13.51
CA ASN A 149 -9.79 -48.50 -14.92
C ASN A 149 -9.78 -50.00 -15.22
N ILE A 150 -8.85 -50.77 -14.62
CA ILE A 150 -8.81 -52.23 -14.77
C ILE A 150 -10.07 -52.86 -14.17
N ILE A 151 -10.48 -52.43 -12.98
CA ILE A 151 -11.68 -52.96 -12.31
C ILE A 151 -12.93 -52.64 -13.13
N GLN A 152 -13.08 -51.42 -13.62
CA GLN A 152 -14.20 -51.02 -14.47
C GLN A 152 -14.27 -51.84 -15.77
N LYS A 153 -13.14 -52.07 -16.43
CA LYS A 153 -13.08 -52.93 -17.64
C LYS A 153 -13.50 -54.37 -17.34
N ARG A 154 -13.08 -54.93 -16.20
CA ARG A 154 -13.47 -56.28 -15.78
C ARG A 154 -14.96 -56.35 -15.47
N LEU A 155 -15.48 -55.36 -14.74
CA LEU A 155 -16.91 -55.26 -14.42
C LEU A 155 -17.76 -55.25 -15.70
N LYS A 156 -17.44 -54.36 -16.64
CA LYS A 156 -18.15 -54.27 -17.93
C LYS A 156 -18.13 -55.60 -18.69
N ARG A 157 -16.98 -56.28 -18.74
CA ARG A 157 -16.87 -57.60 -19.38
C ARG A 157 -17.76 -58.65 -18.70
N HIS A 158 -17.82 -58.64 -17.38
CA HIS A 158 -18.67 -59.57 -16.62
C HIS A 158 -20.17 -59.28 -16.86
N GLU A 159 -20.57 -58.02 -16.93
CA GLU A 159 -21.94 -57.60 -17.27
C GLU A 159 -22.32 -58.06 -18.68
N GLU A 160 -21.46 -57.82 -19.67
CA GLU A 160 -21.66 -58.26 -21.06
C GLU A 160 -21.77 -59.80 -21.16
N GLN A 161 -20.91 -60.54 -20.47
CA GLN A 161 -20.95 -62.01 -20.44
C GLN A 161 -22.20 -62.55 -19.75
N ALA A 162 -22.63 -61.93 -18.64
CA ALA A 162 -23.85 -62.32 -17.93
C ALA A 162 -25.08 -62.10 -18.82
N LEU A 163 -25.14 -60.94 -19.49
CA LEU A 163 -26.21 -60.62 -20.43
C LEU A 163 -26.24 -61.61 -21.61
N HIS A 164 -25.08 -61.96 -22.17
CA HIS A 164 -24.97 -62.95 -23.24
C HIS A 164 -25.51 -64.32 -22.81
N LYS A 165 -25.11 -64.81 -21.62
CA LYS A 165 -25.62 -66.08 -21.07
C LYS A 165 -27.13 -66.05 -20.82
N TYR A 166 -27.67 -64.91 -20.39
CA TYR A 166 -29.11 -64.74 -20.21
C TYR A 166 -29.84 -64.86 -21.55
N TYR A 167 -29.37 -64.20 -22.61
CA TYR A 167 -29.95 -64.33 -23.95
C TYR A 167 -29.86 -65.75 -24.51
N GLU A 168 -28.73 -66.45 -24.30
CA GLU A 168 -28.61 -67.87 -24.70
C GLU A 168 -29.61 -68.76 -23.98
N LEU A 169 -29.81 -68.53 -22.68
CA LEU A 169 -30.77 -69.29 -21.88
C LEU A 169 -32.21 -69.01 -22.34
N ASP A 170 -32.56 -67.74 -22.53
CA ASP A 170 -33.88 -67.34 -23.06
C ASP A 170 -34.17 -67.99 -24.42
N HIS A 171 -33.18 -67.97 -25.33
CA HIS A 171 -33.30 -68.63 -26.64
C HIS A 171 -33.53 -70.14 -26.50
N LYS A 172 -32.76 -70.83 -25.64
CA LYS A 172 -32.91 -72.28 -25.38
C LYS A 172 -34.29 -72.60 -24.79
N LEU A 173 -34.77 -71.79 -23.85
CA LEU A 173 -36.09 -71.97 -23.24
C LEU A 173 -37.22 -71.78 -24.26
N ARG A 174 -37.14 -70.77 -25.13
CA ARG A 174 -38.12 -70.54 -26.21
C ARG A 174 -38.11 -71.63 -27.28
N SER A 175 -36.96 -72.26 -27.51
CA SER A 175 -36.77 -73.28 -28.54
C SER A 175 -37.12 -74.70 -28.07
N ASP A 176 -37.25 -74.96 -26.76
CA ASP A 176 -37.63 -76.29 -26.25
C ASP A 176 -39.13 -76.53 -26.49
N PRO A 177 -39.52 -77.56 -27.27
CA PRO A 177 -40.93 -77.82 -27.62
C PRO A 177 -41.86 -78.02 -26.42
N ARG A 178 -41.33 -78.50 -25.28
CA ARG A 178 -42.12 -78.75 -24.06
C ARG A 178 -42.43 -77.47 -23.30
N LEU A 179 -41.57 -76.46 -23.44
CA LEU A 179 -41.65 -75.17 -22.75
C LEU A 179 -42.21 -74.06 -23.64
N ALA A 180 -42.08 -74.17 -24.96
CA ALA A 180 -42.59 -73.20 -25.93
C ALA A 180 -44.12 -72.98 -25.77
N ALA A 181 -44.89 -74.02 -25.44
CA ALA A 181 -46.32 -73.93 -25.20
C ALA A 181 -46.70 -73.14 -23.93
N LEU A 182 -45.78 -73.00 -22.96
CA LEU A 182 -45.98 -72.27 -21.70
C LEU A 182 -45.54 -70.79 -21.78
N LEU A 183 -44.83 -70.41 -22.84
CA LEU A 183 -44.26 -69.07 -23.05
C LEU A 183 -45.05 -68.21 -24.06
N VAL A 184 -46.16 -68.73 -24.60
CA VAL A 184 -47.11 -67.96 -25.43
C VAL A 184 -48.09 -67.23 -24.51
N VAL A 185 -47.70 -66.04 -24.07
CA VAL A 185 -48.61 -64.97 -23.58
C VAL A 185 -48.25 -63.70 -24.31
#